data_AF-A0A954WJ77-F1
#
_entry.id   AF-A0A954WJ77-F1
#
_cell.length_a   1.000
_cell.length_b   1.000
_cell.length_c   1.000
_cell.angle_alpha   90.00
_cell.angle_beta   90.00
_cell.angle_gamma   90.00
#
_symmetry.space_group_name_H-M   'P 1'
#
loop_
_entity.id
_entity.type
_entity.pdbx_description
1 polymer ?
#
loop_
_entity_poly.entity_id
_entity_poly.type
_entity_poly.pdbx_seq_one_letter_code
_entity_poly.pdbx_strand_id
1 'polypeptide(L)' 'MVAVKRDKRNNDSLGTGRRKTSVARVRVRAGSGKITVNRRPFEEYFKFDAD' A
#
# COMPACT_ATOMS: atom_id res chain seq x y z
N MET A 1 -17.23 6.05 8.19
CA MET A 1 -16.87 6.02 6.76
C MET A 1 -15.60 6.85 6.59
N VAL A 2 -14.42 6.22 6.63
CA VAL A 2 -13.15 6.95 6.53
C VAL A 2 -13.05 7.52 5.13
N ALA A 3 -12.93 8.85 5.03
CA ALA A 3 -12.78 9.56 3.76
C ALA A 3 -11.48 9.11 3.09
N VAL A 4 -11.56 8.12 2.20
CA VAL A 4 -10.44 7.73 1.35
C VAL A 4 -10.18 8.91 0.42
N LYS A 5 -9.05 9.59 0.63
CA LYS A 5 -8.64 10.72 -0.19
C LYS A 5 -8.25 10.17 -1.56
N ARG A 6 -9.21 10.12 -2.48
CA ARG A 6 -8.99 9.77 -3.89
C ARG A 6 -8.21 10.91 -4.55
N ASP A 7 -7.13 10.57 -5.23
CA ASP A 7 -6.34 11.52 -6.00
C ASP A 7 -7.14 11.94 -7.25
N LYS A 8 -7.35 13.25 -7.44
CA LYS A 8 -8.19 13.79 -8.53
C LYS A 8 -7.60 13.57 -9.92
N ARG A 9 -6.29 13.29 -10.02
CA ARG A 9 -5.59 13.08 -11.30
C ARG A 9 -5.50 11.62 -11.72
N ASN A 10 -5.28 10.73 -10.77
CA ASN A 10 -4.97 9.32 -11.06
C ASN A 10 -6.06 8.35 -10.57
N ASN A 11 -7.13 8.84 -9.92
CA ASN A 11 -8.13 8.03 -9.22
C ASN A 11 -7.53 7.04 -8.19
N ASP A 12 -6.28 7.28 -7.79
CA ASP A 12 -5.58 6.48 -6.78
C ASP A 12 -6.23 6.72 -5.42
N SER A 13 -6.53 5.63 -4.73
CA SER A 13 -6.93 5.69 -3.33
C SER A 13 -5.66 5.75 -2.47
N LEU A 14 -5.43 6.89 -1.83
CA LEU A 14 -4.26 7.08 -0.96
C LEU A 14 -4.60 6.68 0.47
N GLY A 15 -3.72 5.89 1.09
CA GLY A 15 -3.81 5.48 2.49
C GLY A 15 -2.48 5.68 3.20
N THR A 16 -2.53 6.01 4.49
CA THR A 16 -1.34 5.99 5.35
C THR A 16 -1.61 5.09 6.54
N GLY A 17 -0.82 4.04 6.72
CA GLY A 17 -0.89 3.12 7.84
C GLY A 17 0.25 3.36 8.84
N ARG A 18 0.00 3.14 10.12
CA ARG A 18 1.01 3.22 11.19
C ARG A 18 0.83 2.04 12.14
N ARG A 19 1.92 1.32 12.46
CA ARG A 19 1.94 0.24 13.46
C ARG A 19 3.30 0.21 14.13
N LYS A 20 3.33 0.21 15.47
CA LYS A 20 4.57 0.34 16.26
C LYS A 20 5.36 1.58 15.79
N THR A 21 6.63 1.42 15.42
CA THR A 21 7.48 2.47 14.85
C THR A 21 7.36 2.60 13.32
N SER A 22 6.64 1.68 12.66
CA SER A 22 6.55 1.63 11.21
C SER A 22 5.45 2.55 10.67
N VAL A 23 5.76 3.26 9.58
CA VAL A 23 4.83 4.13 8.84
C VAL A 23 4.86 3.73 7.36
N ALA A 24 3.68 3.50 6.78
CA ALA A 24 3.53 3.12 5.38
C ALA A 24 2.60 4.09 4.63
N ARG A 25 3.05 4.61 3.50
CA ARG A 25 2.20 5.38 2.55
C ARG A 25 1.88 4.47 1.38
N VAL A 26 0.59 4.17 1.20
CA VAL A 26 0.09 3.20 0.23
C VAL A 26 -0.73 3.93 -0.83
N ARG A 27 -0.58 3.50 -2.08
CA ARG A 27 -1.41 3.91 -3.21
C ARG A 27 -2.12 2.68 -3.73
N VAL A 28 -3.45 2.68 -3.67
CA VAL A 28 -4.29 1.61 -4.20
C VAL A 28 -4.87 2.06 -5.53
N ARG A 29 -4.69 1.25 -6.56
CA ARG A 29 -5.19 1.49 -7.92
C ARG A 29 -5.98 0.27 -8.38
N ALA A 30 -7.01 0.49 -9.20
CA ALA A 30 -7.66 -0.61 -9.91
C ALA A 30 -6.68 -1.16 -10.97
N GLY A 31 -6.49 -2.47 -11.03
CA GLY A 31 -5.54 -3.09 -11.97
C GLY A 31 -5.29 -4.57 -11.67
N SER A 32 -4.19 -5.10 -12.22
CA SER A 32 -3.82 -6.53 -12.21
C SER A 32 -3.39 -7.12 -10.86
N GLY A 33 -3.61 -6.39 -9.75
CA GLY A 33 -3.28 -6.87 -8.40
C GLY A 33 -1.78 -6.96 -8.08
N LYS A 34 -0.89 -6.37 -8.90
CA LYS A 34 0.56 -6.36 -8.62
C LYS A 34 0.89 -5.52 -7.39
N ILE A 35 1.50 -6.15 -6.38
CA ILE A 35 1.94 -5.49 -5.14
C ILE A 35 3.46 -5.31 -5.17
N THR A 36 3.91 -4.08 -4.93
CA THR A 36 5.33 -3.74 -4.79
C THR A 36 5.55 -2.88 -3.55
N VAL A 37 6.58 -3.18 -2.78
CA VAL A 37 6.92 -2.47 -1.53
C VAL A 37 8.32 -1.89 -1.67
N ASN A 38 8.47 -0.56 -1.57
CA ASN A 38 9.77 0.11 -1.68
C ASN A 38 10.61 -0.33 -2.90
N ARG A 39 9.96 -0.50 -4.07
CA ARG A 39 10.54 -0.97 -5.34
C ARG A 39 10.96 -2.45 -5.37
N ARG A 40 10.65 -3.22 -4.33
CA ARG A 40 10.84 -4.68 -4.28
C ARG A 40 9.51 -5.40 -4.48
N PRO A 41 9.50 -6.61 -5.06
CA PRO A 41 8.32 -7.46 -5.08
C PRO A 41 7.93 -7.85 -3.65
N PHE A 42 6.64 -8.16 -3.46
CA PHE A 42 6.07 -8.50 -2.16
C PHE A 42 6.83 -9.64 -1.45
N GLU A 43 7.10 -10.73 -2.17
CA GLU A 43 7.77 -11.94 -1.69
C GLU A 43 9.20 -11.68 -1.19
N GLU A 44 9.93 -10.74 -1.81
CA GLU A 44 11.30 -10.41 -1.39
C GLU A 44 11.32 -9.52 -0.15
N TYR A 45 10.31 -8.65 -0.01
CA TYR A 45 10.21 -7.72 1.10
C TYR A 45 9.72 -8.40 2.38
N PHE A 46 8.68 -9.24 2.26
CA PHE A 46 8.14 -10.02 3.38
C PHE A 46 8.60 -11.47 3.24
N LYS A 47 9.74 -11.78 3.86
CA LYS A 47 10.38 -13.11 3.79
C LYS A 47 9.78 -14.16 4.72
N PHE A 48 8.95 -13.73 5.66
CA PHE A 48 8.31 -14.59 6.64
C PHE A 48 6.81 -14.41 6.49
N ASP A 49 6.10 -15.51 6.27
CA ASP A 49 4.67 -15.55 6.53
C ASP A 49 4.51 -15.48 8.04
N ALA A 50 3.98 -14.35 8.52
CA ALA A 50 3.61 -14.24 9.92
C ALA A 50 2.29 -15.00 10.11
N ASP A 51 2.34 -16.10 10.86
CA ASP A 51 1.19 -16.83 11.40
C ASP A 51 0.09 -15.91 11.96
#